data_AF-A0A2E4E0B7-F1
#
_entry.id   AF-A0A2E4E0B7-F1
#
_cell.length_a   1.000
_cell.length_b   1.000
_cell.length_c   1.000
_cell.angle_alpha   90.00
_cell.angle_beta   90.00
_cell.angle_gamma   90.00
#
_symmetry.space_group_name_H-M   'P 1'
#
loop_
_entity.id
_entity.type
_entity.pdbx_description
1 polymer ?
#
loop_
_entity_poly.entity_id
_entity_poly.type
_entity_poly.pdbx_seq_one_letter_code
_entity_poly.pdbx_strand_id
1 'polypeptide(L)'
;MAIAPVNKFISVAVPVSVGKQKLYEVPTGTSALLLFLQVANVGVAATFPKVTFTQQRTQRSTGNKREVRVIKDVEIPPSDAAILVDGRLVLEKTPLILDQLYIQ
;
A
#
# COMPACT_ATOMS: atom_id res chain seq x y z
N MET A 1 -30.73 6.00 16.09
CA MET A 1 -29.70 6.53 15.17
C MET A 1 -28.46 5.68 15.36
N ALA A 2 -28.01 4.94 14.35
CA ALA A 2 -26.78 4.17 14.46
C ALA A 2 -25.59 5.14 14.45
N ILE A 3 -24.80 5.12 15.52
CA ILE A 3 -23.53 5.86 15.59
C ILE A 3 -22.55 5.10 14.68
N ALA A 4 -22.32 5.60 13.49
CA ALA A 4 -21.23 5.12 12.66
C ALA A 4 -19.91 5.51 13.35
N PRO A 5 -18.97 4.57 13.54
CA PRO A 5 -17.68 4.89 14.13
C PRO A 5 -16.96 5.94 13.27
N VAL A 6 -16.47 7.00 13.91
CA VAL A 6 -15.80 8.13 13.26
C VAL A 6 -14.52 7.69 12.54
N ASN A 7 -13.78 6.75 13.14
CA ASN A 7 -12.57 6.17 12.56
C ASN A 7 -12.68 4.64 12.49
N LYS A 8 -12.21 4.05 11.39
CA LYS A 8 -12.14 2.60 11.21
C LYS A 8 -10.67 2.19 11.03
N PHE A 9 -10.19 1.33 11.92
CA PHE A 9 -8.86 0.71 11.83
C PHE A 9 -8.97 -0.63 11.11
N ILE A 10 -8.11 -0.86 10.13
CA ILE A 10 -8.12 -2.07 9.30
C ILE A 10 -6.68 -2.54 9.11
N SER A 11 -6.45 -3.82 9.31
CA SER A 11 -5.21 -4.50 8.93
C SER A 11 -5.50 -5.39 7.73
N VAL A 12 -4.72 -5.25 6.66
CA VAL A 12 -4.87 -6.03 5.44
C VAL A 12 -3.59 -6.84 5.25
N ALA A 13 -3.71 -8.16 5.27
CA ALA A 13 -2.61 -9.08 4.98
C ALA A 13 -2.84 -9.71 3.61
N VAL A 14 -1.84 -9.62 2.73
CA VAL A 14 -1.93 -10.14 1.36
C VAL A 14 -0.62 -10.85 1.01
N PRO A 15 -0.66 -12.05 0.42
CA PRO A 15 0.55 -12.67 -0.11
C PRO A 15 1.10 -11.83 -1.27
N VAL A 16 2.42 -11.64 -1.28
CA VAL A 16 3.12 -10.90 -2.34
C VAL A 16 3.45 -11.88 -3.46
N SER A 17 2.90 -11.62 -4.64
CA SER A 17 3.20 -12.37 -5.86
C SER A 17 4.15 -11.60 -6.78
N VAL A 18 4.72 -12.30 -7.76
CA VAL A 18 5.56 -11.67 -8.78
C VAL A 18 4.72 -10.70 -9.63
N GLY A 19 5.19 -9.46 -9.79
CA GLY A 19 4.53 -8.44 -10.60
C GLY A 19 3.69 -7.46 -9.78
N LYS A 20 3.23 -6.40 -10.45
CA LYS A 20 2.55 -5.28 -9.77
C LYS A 20 1.15 -5.69 -9.29
N GLN A 21 0.96 -5.69 -7.97
CA GLN A 21 -0.25 -6.11 -7.28
C GLN A 21 -0.88 -4.96 -6.49
N LYS A 22 -2.21 -4.82 -6.57
CA LYS A 22 -2.96 -3.82 -5.78
C LYS A 22 -3.18 -4.35 -4.37
N LEU A 23 -2.68 -3.62 -3.36
CA LEU A 23 -2.86 -3.95 -1.94
C LEU A 23 -4.13 -3.34 -1.36
N TYR A 24 -4.37 -2.06 -1.65
CA TYR A 24 -5.46 -1.32 -1.06
C TYR A 24 -5.97 -0.23 -2.00
N GLU A 25 -7.27 0.03 -1.91
CA GLU A 25 -7.92 1.16 -2.54
C GLU A 25 -8.81 1.84 -1.50
N VAL A 26 -8.67 3.16 -1.39
CA VAL A 26 -9.44 3.95 -0.43
C VAL A 26 -10.95 3.85 -0.79
N PRO A 27 -11.86 3.71 0.18
CA PRO A 27 -13.30 3.79 -0.05
C PRO A 27 -13.74 5.18 -0.52
N THR A 28 -14.81 5.23 -1.31
CA THR A 28 -15.30 6.51 -1.88
C THR A 28 -15.71 7.48 -0.78
N GLY A 29 -15.27 8.74 -0.88
CA GLY A 29 -15.62 9.80 0.06
C GLY A 29 -14.90 9.73 1.40
N THR A 30 -13.80 8.96 1.48
CA THR A 30 -13.02 8.81 2.71
C THR A 30 -11.56 9.17 2.49
N SER A 31 -10.92 9.63 3.57
CA SER A 31 -9.47 9.73 3.68
C SER A 31 -8.98 8.59 4.58
N ALA A 32 -7.89 7.95 4.17
CA ALA A 32 -7.26 6.87 4.91
C ALA A 32 -5.83 7.25 5.26
N LEU A 33 -5.36 6.75 6.40
CA LEU A 33 -3.99 6.87 6.85
C LEU A 33 -3.38 5.47 6.86
N LEU A 34 -2.36 5.26 6.04
CA LEU A 34 -1.49 4.11 6.18
C LEU A 34 -0.47 4.45 7.26
N LEU A 35 -0.60 3.78 8.40
CA LEU A 35 0.25 3.99 9.57
C LEU A 35 1.47 3.07 9.57
N PHE A 36 1.31 1.88 8.98
CA PHE A 36 2.33 0.85 9.02
C PHE A 36 2.20 -0.07 7.80
N LEU A 37 3.33 -0.39 7.18
CA LEU A 37 3.42 -1.39 6.12
C LEU A 37 4.72 -2.17 6.28
N GLN A 38 4.61 -3.48 6.36
CA GLN A 38 5.74 -4.39 6.40
C GLN A 38 5.57 -5.50 5.38
N VAL A 39 6.69 -6.08 4.95
CA VAL A 39 6.72 -7.26 4.12
C VAL A 39 7.69 -8.25 4.74
N ALA A 40 7.22 -9.46 4.97
CA ALA A 40 8.00 -10.53 5.57
C ALA A 40 8.30 -11.62 4.53
N ASN A 41 9.54 -12.10 4.52
CA ASN A 41 9.96 -13.25 3.73
C ASN A 41 9.96 -14.49 4.64
N VAL A 42 8.90 -15.30 4.53
CA VAL A 42 8.74 -16.56 5.25
C VAL A 42 9.44 -17.75 4.58
N GLY A 43 10.20 -17.51 3.50
CA GLY A 43 10.96 -18.53 2.80
C GLY A 43 12.17 -19.00 3.60
N VAL A 44 12.50 -20.28 3.47
CA VAL A 44 13.65 -20.94 4.12
C VAL A 44 14.87 -21.03 3.18
N ALA A 45 14.72 -20.65 1.91
CA ALA A 45 15.75 -20.71 0.88
C ALA A 45 16.52 -19.39 0.76
N ALA A 46 17.76 -19.42 0.24
CA ALA A 46 18.65 -18.27 0.00
C ALA A 46 18.19 -17.32 -1.13
N THR A 47 16.88 -17.12 -1.28
CA THR A 47 16.28 -16.18 -2.22
C THR A 47 16.05 -14.84 -1.55
N PHE A 48 16.54 -13.77 -2.19
CA PHE A 48 16.40 -12.39 -1.75
C PHE A 48 15.40 -11.67 -2.67
N PRO A 49 14.07 -11.85 -2.44
CA PRO A 49 13.07 -11.14 -3.21
C PRO A 49 13.27 -9.63 -3.03
N LYS A 50 13.13 -8.91 -4.14
CA LYS A 50 13.14 -7.45 -4.17
C LYS A 50 11.72 -6.94 -4.19
N VAL A 51 11.44 -5.96 -3.35
CA VAL A 51 10.11 -5.38 -3.22
C VAL A 51 10.14 -3.88 -3.48
N THR A 52 9.20 -3.42 -4.29
CA THR A 52 8.94 -2.02 -4.59
C THR A 52 7.55 -1.65 -4.10
N PHE A 53 7.44 -0.60 -3.29
CA PHE A 53 6.18 -0.07 -2.81
C PHE A 53 5.85 1.27 -3.47
N THR A 54 4.65 1.36 -4.04
CA THR A 54 4.20 2.51 -4.82
C THR A 54 2.81 2.96 -4.40
N GLN A 55 2.67 4.25 -4.12
CA GLN A 55 1.37 4.91 -4.09
C GLN A 55 1.03 5.38 -5.50
N GLN A 56 -0.10 4.95 -6.03
CA GLN A 56 -0.61 5.43 -7.31
C GLN A 56 -1.76 6.41 -7.07
N ARG A 57 -1.60 7.62 -7.59
CA ARG A 57 -2.64 8.66 -7.59
C ARG A 57 -3.22 8.82 -8.99
N THR A 58 -4.52 8.60 -9.13
CA THR A 58 -5.24 8.81 -10.39
C THR A 58 -6.08 10.09 -10.29
N GLN A 59 -5.90 11.01 -11.24
CA GLN A 59 -6.78 12.16 -11.41
C GLN A 59 -7.98 11.75 -12.26
N ARG A 60 -9.20 11.87 -11.71
CA ARG A 60 -10.43 11.43 -12.43
C ARG A 60 -10.79 12.33 -13.60
N SER A 61 -10.45 13.62 -13.55
CA SER A 61 -10.76 14.58 -14.61
C SER A 61 -9.97 14.32 -15.90
N THR A 62 -8.72 13.87 -15.77
CA THR A 62 -7.80 13.68 -16.91
C THR A 62 -7.48 12.21 -17.18
N GLY A 63 -7.84 11.30 -16.26
CA GLY A 63 -7.44 9.89 -16.30
C GLY A 63 -5.94 9.67 -16.02
N ASN A 64 -5.18 10.74 -15.74
CA ASN A 64 -3.74 10.65 -15.56
C ASN A 64 -3.40 9.87 -14.28
N LYS A 65 -2.43 8.95 -14.40
CA LYS A 65 -1.93 8.11 -13.30
C LYS A 65 -0.52 8.55 -12.96
N ARG A 66 -0.33 9.02 -11.73
CA ARG A 66 0.97 9.33 -11.15
C ARG A 66 1.37 8.24 -10.17
N GLU A 67 2.52 7.63 -10.42
CA GLU A 67 3.13 6.68 -9.50
C GLU A 67 4.16 7.39 -8.63
N VAL A 68 3.90 7.42 -7.33
CA VAL A 68 4.83 7.89 -6.30
C VAL A 68 5.46 6.67 -5.68
N ARG A 69 6.68 6.37 -6.10
CA ARG A 69 7.46 5.27 -5.55
C ARG A 69 8.04 5.68 -4.21
N VAL A 70 7.61 5.02 -3.14
CA VAL A 70 8.06 5.31 -1.78
C VAL A 70 9.33 4.52 -1.47
N ILE A 71 9.35 3.24 -1.89
CA ILE A 71 10.51 2.35 -1.77
C ILE A 71 10.74 1.64 -3.09
N LYS A 72 12.00 1.43 -3.45
CA LYS A 72 12.41 0.75 -4.68
C LYS A 72 13.39 -0.38 -4.39
N ASP A 73 13.07 -1.56 -4.91
CA ASP A 73 13.94 -2.73 -5.00
C ASP A 73 14.66 -3.08 -3.69
N VAL A 74 13.95 -2.98 -2.56
CA VAL A 74 14.49 -3.39 -1.25
C VAL A 74 14.49 -4.90 -1.16
N GLU A 75 15.65 -5.45 -0.83
CA GLU A 75 15.82 -6.89 -0.60
C GLU A 75 15.32 -7.27 0.78
N ILE A 76 14.60 -8.39 0.86
CA ILE A 76 14.09 -8.94 2.12
C ILE A 76 14.77 -10.30 2.35
N PRO A 77 15.71 -10.39 3.32
CA PRO A 77 16.40 -11.63 3.61
C PRO A 77 15.44 -12.76 3.99
N PRO A 78 15.82 -14.03 3.78
CA PRO A 78 15.05 -15.18 4.24
C PRO A 78 14.86 -15.14 5.76
N SER A 79 13.66 -15.49 6.23
CA SER A 79 13.29 -15.46 7.65
C SER A 79 13.38 -14.07 8.31
N ASP A 80 13.27 -13.00 7.52
CA ASP A 80 13.30 -11.62 7.99
C ASP A 80 12.14 -10.79 7.42
N ALA A 81 11.94 -9.58 7.96
CA ALA A 81 10.92 -8.64 7.52
C ALA A 81 11.48 -7.23 7.33
N ALA A 82 11.05 -6.58 6.25
CA ALA A 82 11.35 -5.18 5.98
C ALA A 82 10.14 -4.31 6.33
N ILE A 83 10.36 -3.28 7.14
CA ILE A 83 9.37 -2.23 7.41
C ILE A 83 9.50 -1.21 6.29
N LEU A 84 8.45 -1.07 5.49
CA LEU A 84 8.42 -0.20 4.31
C LEU A 84 7.83 1.18 4.62
N VAL A 85 6.88 1.22 5.54
CA VAL A 85 6.31 2.48 6.03
C VAL A 85 6.17 2.37 7.54
N ASP A 86 6.81 3.29 8.25
CA ASP A 86 6.62 3.54 9.67
C ASP A 86 6.37 5.04 9.83
N GLY A 87 5.09 5.43 9.89
CA GLY A 87 4.74 6.85 9.88
C GLY A 87 3.32 7.11 9.37
N ARG A 88 3.16 8.16 8.57
CA ARG A 88 1.83 8.57 8.07
C ARG A 88 1.88 8.80 6.57
N LEU A 89 1.22 7.94 5.81
CA LEU A 89 0.94 8.16 4.40
C LEU A 89 -0.56 8.42 4.22
N VAL A 90 -0.89 9.60 3.68
CA VAL A 90 -2.27 10.05 3.47
C VAL A 90 -2.76 9.58 2.11
N LEU A 91 -3.92 8.93 2.11
CA LEU A 91 -4.58 8.41 0.92
C LEU A 91 -6.00 8.96 0.85
N GLU A 92 -6.45 9.31 -0.34
CA GLU A 92 -7.76 9.92 -0.53
C GLU A 92 -8.51 9.33 -1.73
N LYS A 93 -9.83 9.24 -1.60
CA LYS A 93 -10.72 9.02 -2.74
C LYS A 93 -11.84 10.06 -2.75
N THR A 94 -11.60 11.10 -3.53
CA THR A 94 -12.53 12.22 -3.77
C THR A 94 -13.08 12.15 -5.21
N PRO A 95 -14.00 13.05 -5.59
CA PRO A 95 -14.44 13.17 -6.99
C PRO A 95 -13.30 13.51 -7.97
N LEU A 96 -12.18 14.05 -7.49
CA LEU A 96 -11.05 14.45 -8.32
C LEU A 96 -9.89 13.45 -8.27
N ILE A 97 -9.71 12.77 -7.14
CA ILE A 97 -8.51 11.98 -6.84
C ILE A 97 -8.89 10.57 -6.41
N LEU A 98 -8.09 9.59 -6.84
CA LEU A 98 -8.14 8.21 -6.37
C LEU A 98 -6.73 7.75 -6.02
N ASP A 99 -6.48 7.48 -4.74
CA ASP A 99 -5.26 6.85 -4.27
C ASP A 99 -5.42 5.33 -4.13
N GLN A 100 -4.38 4.62 -4.56
CA GLN A 100 -4.26 3.18 -4.50
C GLN A 100 -2.84 2.81 -4.08
N LEU A 101 -2.72 1.70 -3.35
CA LEU A 101 -1.44 1.15 -2.92
C LEU A 101 -1.08 -0.06 -3.75
N TYR A 102 0.17 -0.11 -4.19
CA TYR A 102 0.72 -1.20 -4.99
C TYR A 102 2.03 -1.72 -4.42
N ILE A 103 2.23 -3.01 -4.60
CA ILE A 103 3.49 -3.72 -4.32
C ILE A 103 3.93 -4.46 -5.57
N GLN A 104 5.24 -4.62 -5.76
CA GLN A 104 5.85 -5.40 -6.83
C GLN A 104 7.09 -6.10 -6.30
#